data_AF-A0A0H2KGW5-F1
#
_entry.id   AF-A0A0H2KGW5-F1
#
_cell.length_a   1.000
_cell.length_b   1.000
_cell.length_c   1.000
_cell.angle_alpha   90.00
_cell.angle_beta   90.00
_cell.angle_gamma   90.00
#
_symmetry.space_group_name_H-M   'P 1'
#
loop_
_entity.id
_entity.type
_entity.pdbx_description
1 polymer ?
#
loop_
_entity_poly.entity_id
_entity_poly.type
_entity_poly.pdbx_seq_one_letter_code
_entity_poly.pdbx_strand_id
1 'polypeptide(L)'
;IIVKSAGTLEQLSRVRTVAFDKTGTLTHGAPVVVEVRPAGDLPADRFLALAAAVEQYSVHPLATAVVRAAQERGLALPAARDAVEETARGARATVCGHVVAVGRLGFVVAEEPAGVPTPGAGRSAVHVSVDGAYAGTLFLADELRAEARSTVASLHAAGVRTTVMLTGDAAATARHVADAVGIDDVRAGLLPQDKVDAVRGLPDRPVMMVGDGVNDAPVLAVADVGMAMGARGSTAATETADAVVVRDDLARAVGAVRIGRRTVRVAWQAIGIGIALSGLLMVVAATGRLPALAGAWLQEGVDLACILWALLATRPGRDETPPGPPRKASAARAAEPRVPASSR
;
A
#
# COMPACT_ATOMS: atom_id res chain seq x y z
N ILE A 1 4.12 -1.52 -13.89
CA ILE A 1 2.68 -1.40 -13.59
C ILE A 1 1.99 -2.13 -14.72
N ILE A 2 1.19 -3.13 -14.41
CA ILE A 2 0.38 -3.85 -15.39
C ILE A 2 -1.03 -3.28 -15.26
N VAL A 3 -1.65 -2.87 -16.37
CA VAL A 3 -3.02 -2.36 -16.40
C VAL A 3 -3.84 -3.30 -17.28
N LYS A 4 -4.98 -3.79 -16.78
CA LYS A 4 -5.74 -4.85 -17.44
C LYS A 4 -6.62 -4.36 -18.60
N SER A 5 -7.05 -3.10 -18.55
CA SER A 5 -7.97 -2.56 -19.56
C SER A 5 -7.66 -1.11 -19.92
N ALA A 6 -8.08 -0.70 -21.13
CA ALA A 6 -8.03 0.71 -21.53
C ALA A 6 -8.94 1.59 -20.67
N GLY A 7 -10.11 1.07 -20.25
CA GLY A 7 -11.03 1.77 -19.34
C GLY A 7 -10.36 2.12 -18.01
N THR A 8 -9.50 1.25 -17.48
CA THR A 8 -8.72 1.53 -16.27
C THR A 8 -7.78 2.72 -16.46
N LEU A 9 -7.12 2.86 -17.62
CA LEU A 9 -6.27 4.03 -17.91
C LEU A 9 -7.09 5.34 -17.94
N GLU A 10 -8.30 5.29 -18.50
CA GLU A 10 -9.21 6.42 -18.50
C GLU A 10 -9.67 6.80 -17.09
N GLN A 11 -10.02 5.82 -16.26
CA GLN A 11 -10.38 6.07 -14.86
C GLN A 11 -9.20 6.64 -14.07
N LEU A 12 -7.99 6.06 -14.21
CA LEU A 12 -6.75 6.57 -13.62
C LEU A 12 -6.49 8.04 -13.98
N SER A 13 -6.82 8.46 -15.20
CA SER A 13 -6.68 9.86 -15.63
C SER A 13 -7.58 10.83 -14.86
N ARG A 14 -8.69 10.33 -14.31
CA ARG A 14 -9.73 11.13 -13.65
C ARG A 14 -9.76 10.96 -12.14
N VAL A 15 -8.98 10.02 -11.57
CA VAL A 15 -8.92 9.74 -10.13
C VAL A 15 -8.85 11.04 -9.32
N ARG A 16 -9.76 11.14 -8.34
CA ARG A 16 -9.88 12.28 -7.43
C ARG A 16 -9.61 11.89 -5.98
N THR A 17 -9.99 10.67 -5.61
CA THR A 17 -9.76 10.13 -4.27
C THR A 17 -8.88 8.89 -4.36
N VAL A 18 -7.90 8.78 -3.45
CA VAL A 18 -7.11 7.57 -3.29
C VAL A 18 -7.33 7.00 -1.90
N ALA A 19 -7.88 5.79 -1.83
CA ALA A 19 -7.98 5.03 -0.61
C ALA A 19 -6.79 4.07 -0.50
N PHE A 20 -6.20 3.97 0.69
CA PHE A 20 -5.12 3.06 1.00
C PHE A 20 -5.55 2.09 2.08
N ASP A 21 -5.21 0.81 1.92
CA ASP A 21 -5.06 -0.03 3.09
C ASP A 21 -3.82 0.40 3.89
N LYS A 22 -3.83 0.15 5.20
CA LYS A 22 -2.67 0.40 6.04
C LYS A 22 -1.62 -0.70 5.88
N THR A 23 -2.00 -1.95 6.17
CA THR A 23 -1.07 -3.06 6.35
C THR A 23 -0.61 -3.58 4.99
N GLY A 24 0.70 -3.72 4.79
CA GLY A 24 1.25 -4.21 3.51
C GLY A 24 1.23 -3.18 2.38
N THR A 25 0.51 -2.06 2.55
CA THR A 25 0.43 -0.97 1.58
C THR A 25 1.17 0.28 2.04
N LEU A 26 0.68 1.00 3.05
CA LEU A 26 1.41 2.15 3.64
C LEU A 26 2.58 1.69 4.51
N THR A 27 2.45 0.50 5.09
CA THR A 27 3.50 -0.21 5.80
C THR A 27 4.04 -1.38 4.97
N HIS A 28 5.11 -2.01 5.45
CA HIS A 28 5.65 -3.21 4.82
C HIS A 28 4.79 -4.48 5.02
N GLY A 29 3.81 -4.46 5.93
CA GLY A 29 2.97 -5.63 6.22
C GLY A 29 3.75 -6.74 6.92
N ALA A 30 4.88 -6.39 7.54
CA ALA A 30 5.81 -7.33 8.16
C ALA A 30 6.03 -6.92 9.62
N PRO A 31 4.99 -7.01 10.47
CA PRO A 31 5.05 -6.50 11.83
C PRO A 31 6.22 -7.10 12.61
N VAL A 32 6.82 -6.32 13.50
CA VAL A 32 7.93 -6.73 14.37
C VAL A 32 7.51 -6.56 15.82
N VAL A 33 7.92 -7.51 16.68
CA VAL A 33 7.75 -7.37 18.12
C VAL A 33 8.71 -6.31 18.62
N VAL A 34 8.19 -5.16 19.03
CA VAL A 34 8.97 -4.02 19.52
C VAL A 34 9.14 -4.01 21.03
N GLU A 35 8.23 -4.64 21.76
CA GLU A 35 8.27 -4.68 23.21
C GLU A 35 7.53 -5.93 23.74
N VAL A 36 8.10 -6.54 24.78
CA VAL A 36 7.57 -7.72 25.46
C VAL A 36 7.33 -7.35 26.91
N ARG A 37 6.07 -7.40 27.38
CA ARG A 37 5.69 -6.99 28.72
C ARG A 37 4.91 -8.11 29.44
N PRO A 38 5.62 -9.05 30.09
CA PRO A 38 4.99 -10.07 30.92
C PRO A 38 4.24 -9.45 32.10
N ALA A 39 3.20 -10.14 32.55
CA ALA A 39 2.54 -9.87 33.83
C ALA A 39 3.20 -10.72 34.92
N GLY A 40 3.56 -10.09 36.05
CA GLY A 40 4.23 -10.76 37.17
C GLY A 40 5.70 -11.10 36.89
N ASP A 41 6.19 -12.17 37.51
CA ASP A 41 7.61 -12.53 37.54
C ASP A 41 8.06 -13.42 36.36
N LEU A 42 7.20 -13.60 35.35
CA LEU A 42 7.54 -14.44 34.20
C LEU A 42 8.67 -13.79 33.37
N PRO A 43 9.80 -14.49 33.12
CA PRO A 43 10.86 -13.94 32.28
C PRO A 43 10.34 -13.63 30.87
N ALA A 44 10.72 -12.47 30.33
CA ALA A 44 10.26 -12.00 29.03
C ALA A 44 10.48 -13.01 27.89
N ASP A 45 11.62 -13.71 27.90
CA ASP A 45 11.93 -14.71 26.88
C ASP A 45 11.09 -15.98 27.05
N ARG A 46 10.80 -16.39 28.29
CA ARG A 46 9.90 -17.53 28.53
C ARG A 46 8.48 -17.20 28.11
N PHE A 47 8.02 -15.99 28.42
CA PHE A 47 6.72 -15.48 27.99
C PHE A 47 6.61 -15.44 26.46
N LEU A 48 7.62 -14.91 25.77
CA LEU A 48 7.67 -14.87 24.31
C LEU A 48 7.69 -16.29 23.70
N ALA A 49 8.45 -17.22 24.29
CA ALA A 49 8.50 -18.61 23.83
C ALA A 49 7.15 -19.33 23.97
N LEU A 50 6.40 -19.09 25.06
CA LEU A 50 5.05 -19.64 25.23
C LEU A 50 4.08 -19.09 24.18
N ALA A 51 4.11 -17.78 23.92
CA ALA A 51 3.28 -17.17 22.90
C ALA A 51 3.62 -17.69 21.49
N ALA A 52 4.90 -17.75 21.14
CA ALA A 52 5.38 -18.27 19.87
C ALA A 52 5.06 -19.76 19.67
N ALA A 53 5.03 -20.57 20.74
CA ALA A 53 4.64 -21.97 20.66
C ALA A 53 3.16 -22.16 20.26
N VAL A 54 2.27 -21.26 20.67
CA VAL A 54 0.87 -21.27 20.20
C VAL A 54 0.78 -20.73 18.78
N GLU A 55 1.46 -19.62 18.51
CA GLU A 55 1.35 -18.88 17.25
C GLU A 55 2.01 -19.58 16.03
N GLN A 56 2.86 -20.59 16.25
CA GLN A 56 3.52 -21.33 15.15
C GLN A 56 2.54 -22.06 14.21
N TYR A 57 1.28 -22.23 14.62
CA TYR A 57 0.23 -22.86 13.82
C TYR A 57 -0.71 -21.87 13.12
N SER A 58 -0.62 -20.57 13.44
CA SER A 58 -1.44 -19.54 12.79
C SER A 58 -0.73 -18.98 11.55
N VAL A 59 -1.52 -18.74 10.50
CA VAL A 59 -1.06 -18.08 9.28
C VAL A 59 -1.13 -16.54 9.36
N HIS A 60 -1.51 -15.99 10.52
CA HIS A 60 -1.69 -14.56 10.68
C HIS A 60 -0.33 -13.81 10.67
N PRO A 61 -0.22 -12.63 10.03
CA PRO A 61 1.03 -11.86 10.01
C PRO A 61 1.59 -11.51 11.40
N LEU A 62 0.70 -11.21 12.36
CA LEU A 62 1.11 -10.98 13.76
C LEU A 62 1.67 -12.25 14.41
N ALA A 63 1.09 -13.42 14.14
CA ALA A 63 1.58 -14.70 14.65
C ALA A 63 3.00 -14.98 14.13
N THR A 64 3.19 -14.80 12.82
CA THR A 64 4.49 -14.94 12.14
C THR A 64 5.53 -14.01 12.77
N ALA A 65 5.15 -12.78 13.13
CA ALA A 65 6.03 -11.82 13.79
C ALA A 65 6.47 -12.27 15.19
N VAL A 66 5.56 -12.84 15.97
CA VAL A 66 5.86 -13.39 17.32
C VAL A 66 6.81 -14.57 17.21
N VAL A 67 6.54 -15.51 16.29
CA VAL A 67 7.40 -16.68 16.04
C VAL A 67 8.79 -16.25 15.58
N ARG A 68 8.88 -15.32 14.62
CA ARG A 68 10.14 -14.75 14.14
C ARG A 68 10.93 -14.10 15.28
N ALA A 69 10.29 -13.29 16.12
CA ALA A 69 10.95 -12.62 17.24
C ALA A 69 11.54 -13.63 18.24
N ALA A 70 10.87 -14.77 18.48
CA ALA A 70 11.40 -15.82 19.33
C ALA A 70 12.60 -16.55 18.69
N GLN A 71 12.53 -16.81 17.38
CA GLN A 71 13.62 -17.45 16.61
C GLN A 71 14.85 -16.55 16.51
N GLU A 72 14.70 -15.25 16.27
CA GLU A 72 15.79 -14.28 16.22
C GLU A 72 16.53 -14.15 17.56
N ARG A 73 15.82 -14.41 18.67
CA ARG A 73 16.39 -14.50 20.03
C ARG A 73 16.99 -15.87 20.37
N GLY A 74 16.92 -16.84 19.46
CA GLY A 74 17.42 -18.20 19.69
C GLY A 74 16.64 -18.99 20.75
N LEU A 75 15.37 -18.68 20.95
CA LEU A 75 14.56 -19.33 22.00
C LEU A 75 14.07 -20.70 21.54
N ALA A 76 14.18 -21.69 22.43
CA ALA A 76 13.60 -23.01 22.22
C ALA A 76 12.08 -22.94 22.39
N LEU A 77 11.34 -23.18 21.30
CA LEU A 77 9.88 -23.21 21.34
C LEU A 77 9.39 -24.55 21.90
N PRO A 78 8.65 -24.55 23.02
CA PRO A 78 8.05 -25.78 23.53
C PRO A 78 7.01 -26.33 22.54
N ALA A 79 6.85 -27.66 22.50
CA ALA A 79 5.83 -28.28 21.67
C ALA A 79 4.43 -27.92 22.18
N ALA A 80 3.56 -27.45 21.29
CA ALA A 80 2.15 -27.23 21.59
C ALA A 80 1.31 -28.42 21.09
N ARG A 81 0.21 -28.70 21.79
CA ARG A 81 -0.78 -29.71 21.44
C ARG A 81 -2.16 -29.08 21.39
N ASP A 82 -3.07 -29.71 20.65
CA ASP A 82 -4.48 -29.34 20.59
C ASP A 82 -4.70 -27.86 20.22
N ALA A 83 -3.92 -27.36 19.26
CA ALA A 83 -4.01 -25.98 18.80
C ALA A 83 -5.36 -25.74 18.13
N VAL A 84 -6.09 -24.73 18.61
CA VAL A 84 -7.36 -24.27 18.05
C VAL A 84 -7.24 -22.79 17.74
N GLU A 85 -7.48 -22.43 16.48
CA GLU A 85 -7.52 -21.04 16.02
C GLU A 85 -8.97 -20.58 15.87
N GLU A 86 -9.29 -19.42 16.45
CA GLU A 86 -10.56 -18.73 16.24
C GLU A 86 -10.31 -17.47 15.39
N THR A 87 -10.79 -17.52 14.16
CA THR A 87 -10.60 -16.47 13.15
C THR A 87 -10.93 -15.08 13.71
N ALA A 88 -9.99 -14.15 13.53
CA ALA A 88 -10.07 -12.75 13.98
C ALA A 88 -10.19 -12.53 15.50
N ARG A 89 -9.97 -13.57 16.33
CA ARG A 89 -9.98 -13.49 17.80
C ARG A 89 -8.64 -13.87 18.42
N GLY A 90 -8.10 -15.03 18.06
CA GLY A 90 -6.83 -15.54 18.59
C GLY A 90 -6.68 -17.06 18.44
N ALA A 91 -5.65 -17.62 19.06
CA ALA A 91 -5.35 -19.04 19.07
C ALA A 91 -5.12 -19.54 20.51
N ARG A 92 -5.43 -20.81 20.77
CA ARG A 92 -5.14 -21.48 22.04
C ARG A 92 -4.48 -22.84 21.80
N ALA A 93 -3.56 -23.24 22.65
CA ALA A 93 -2.95 -24.56 22.61
C ALA A 93 -2.45 -24.97 24.00
N THR A 94 -2.26 -26.27 24.21
CA THR A 94 -1.65 -26.81 25.43
C THR A 94 -0.13 -26.82 25.26
N VAL A 95 0.59 -26.05 26.06
CA VAL A 95 2.05 -25.91 26.02
C VAL A 95 2.61 -26.29 27.39
N CYS A 96 3.50 -27.27 27.43
CA CYS A 96 4.08 -27.77 28.70
C CYS A 96 3.03 -28.18 29.77
N GLY A 97 1.84 -28.63 29.35
CA GLY A 97 0.75 -29.01 30.26
C GLY A 97 -0.14 -27.85 30.73
N HIS A 98 0.12 -26.62 30.27
CA HIS A 98 -0.70 -25.44 30.55
C HIS A 98 -1.49 -25.01 29.32
N VAL A 99 -2.70 -24.50 29.52
CA VAL A 99 -3.52 -23.95 28.45
C VAL A 99 -3.07 -22.52 28.18
N VAL A 100 -2.44 -22.27 27.04
CA VAL A 100 -1.96 -20.95 26.64
C VAL A 100 -2.88 -20.42 25.54
N ALA A 101 -3.39 -19.20 25.71
CA ALA A 101 -4.16 -18.50 24.66
C ALA A 101 -3.49 -17.18 24.30
N VAL A 102 -3.50 -16.85 23.01
CA VAL A 102 -2.88 -15.66 22.42
C VAL A 102 -3.90 -14.95 21.51
N GLY A 103 -4.08 -13.64 21.65
CA GLY A 103 -5.03 -12.91 20.81
C GLY A 103 -5.47 -11.54 21.34
N ARG A 104 -6.68 -11.12 20.96
CA ARG A 104 -7.33 -9.91 21.51
C ARG A 104 -7.65 -10.09 23.00
N LEU A 105 -7.71 -8.99 23.75
CA LEU A 105 -7.85 -9.04 25.21
C LEU A 105 -9.07 -9.87 25.67
N GLY A 106 -10.25 -9.59 25.12
CA GLY A 106 -11.47 -10.33 25.44
C GLY A 106 -11.53 -11.77 24.92
N PHE A 107 -10.52 -12.23 24.15
CA PHE A 107 -10.38 -13.64 23.78
C PHE A 107 -9.53 -14.40 24.82
N VAL A 108 -8.48 -13.77 25.33
CA VAL A 108 -7.55 -14.45 26.26
C VAL A 108 -8.02 -14.44 27.70
N VAL A 109 -8.84 -13.47 28.12
CA VAL A 109 -9.41 -13.40 29.48
C VAL A 109 -10.88 -13.01 29.44
N ALA A 110 -11.67 -13.63 30.31
CA ALA A 110 -13.10 -13.34 30.45
C ALA A 110 -13.36 -12.03 31.20
N GLU A 111 -12.54 -11.73 32.20
CA GLU A 111 -12.56 -10.47 32.95
C GLU A 111 -11.25 -9.73 32.72
N GLU A 112 -11.34 -8.46 32.29
CA GLU A 112 -10.17 -7.64 32.02
C GLU A 112 -9.47 -7.24 33.34
N PRO A 113 -8.19 -7.62 33.54
CA PRO A 113 -7.46 -7.22 34.73
C PRO A 113 -7.28 -5.70 34.80
N ALA A 114 -7.25 -5.14 36.00
CA ALA A 114 -6.90 -3.74 36.18
C ALA A 114 -5.44 -3.48 35.72
N GLY A 115 -5.24 -2.43 34.92
CA GLY A 115 -3.91 -1.99 34.49
C GLY A 115 -3.32 -2.73 33.29
N VAL A 116 -4.14 -3.40 32.47
CA VAL A 116 -3.67 -3.97 31.19
C VAL A 116 -3.01 -2.87 30.35
N PRO A 117 -1.75 -3.06 29.95
CA PRO A 117 -1.03 -2.15 29.07
C PRO A 117 -1.78 -1.90 27.76
N THR A 118 -2.10 -0.63 27.49
CA THR A 118 -2.62 -0.23 26.18
C THR A 118 -1.47 0.02 25.20
N PRO A 119 -1.65 -0.32 23.91
CA PRO A 119 -0.65 -0.02 22.91
C PRO A 119 -0.47 1.49 22.77
N GLY A 120 0.80 1.93 22.79
CA GLY A 120 1.15 3.29 22.39
C GLY A 120 0.86 3.53 20.90
N ALA A 121 0.95 4.79 20.49
CA ALA A 121 0.70 5.19 19.11
C ALA A 121 1.55 4.37 18.10
N GLY A 122 0.94 3.94 17.00
CA GLY A 122 1.62 3.15 15.97
C GLY A 122 1.85 1.67 16.32
N ARG A 123 1.35 1.19 17.46
CA ARG A 123 1.53 -0.19 17.92
C ARG A 123 0.20 -0.95 17.97
N SER A 124 0.31 -2.26 17.81
CA SER A 124 -0.74 -3.23 18.08
C SER A 124 -0.35 -4.05 19.30
N ALA A 125 -1.35 -4.46 20.09
CA ALA A 125 -1.16 -5.31 21.25
C ALA A 125 -1.71 -6.71 20.98
N VAL A 126 -0.92 -7.73 21.31
CA VAL A 126 -1.35 -9.12 21.37
C VAL A 126 -1.21 -9.55 22.83
N HIS A 127 -2.29 -10.05 23.40
CA HIS A 127 -2.34 -10.46 24.79
C HIS A 127 -2.18 -11.96 24.90
N VAL A 128 -1.62 -12.41 26.03
CA VAL A 128 -1.36 -13.83 26.30
C VAL A 128 -1.92 -14.17 27.66
N SER A 129 -2.56 -15.33 27.77
CA SER A 129 -2.98 -15.93 29.04
C SER A 129 -2.38 -17.32 29.20
N VAL A 130 -2.23 -17.75 30.47
CA VAL A 130 -1.81 -19.09 30.87
C VAL A 130 -2.83 -19.58 31.89
N ASP A 131 -3.46 -20.72 31.62
CA ASP A 131 -4.53 -21.32 32.44
C ASP A 131 -5.67 -20.34 32.77
N GLY A 132 -6.03 -19.49 31.79
CA GLY A 132 -7.08 -18.47 31.93
C GLY A 132 -6.66 -17.22 32.72
N ALA A 133 -5.45 -17.18 33.28
CA ALA A 133 -4.90 -16.00 33.94
C ALA A 133 -4.10 -15.15 32.94
N TYR A 134 -4.26 -13.83 33.01
CA TYR A 134 -3.53 -12.90 32.16
C TYR A 134 -2.01 -12.98 32.43
N ALA A 135 -1.23 -13.29 31.39
CA ALA A 135 0.20 -13.53 31.49
C ALA A 135 1.06 -12.39 30.90
N GLY A 136 0.48 -11.46 30.14
CA GLY A 136 1.17 -10.28 29.63
C GLY A 136 0.72 -9.81 28.25
N THR A 137 1.47 -8.84 27.71
CA THR A 137 1.25 -8.25 26.37
C THR A 137 2.52 -8.24 25.53
N LEU A 138 2.38 -8.56 24.26
CA LEU A 138 3.35 -8.33 23.20
C LEU A 138 2.91 -7.10 22.41
N PHE A 139 3.80 -6.13 22.26
CA PHE A 139 3.57 -4.98 21.38
C PHE A 139 4.28 -5.20 20.06
N LEU A 140 3.52 -5.06 18.99
CA LEU A 140 4.01 -5.15 17.62
C LEU A 140 3.87 -3.81 16.94
N ALA A 141 4.82 -3.47 16.07
CA ALA A 141 4.73 -2.31 15.19
C ALA A 141 4.98 -2.76 13.76
N ASP A 142 4.31 -2.12 12.81
CA ASP A 142 4.57 -2.32 11.39
C ASP A 142 5.23 -1.05 10.84
N GLU A 143 6.39 -1.22 10.20
CA GLU A 143 7.20 -0.10 9.76
C GLU A 143 6.57 0.56 8.53
N LEU A 144 6.50 1.89 8.56
CA LEU A 144 6.03 2.68 7.43
C LEU A 144 7.05 2.60 6.29
N ARG A 145 6.55 2.50 5.06
CA ARG A 145 7.41 2.57 3.89
C ARG A 145 8.06 3.95 3.80
N ALA A 146 9.37 3.98 3.54
CA ALA A 146 10.13 5.23 3.44
C ALA A 146 9.53 6.19 2.40
N GLU A 147 8.98 5.66 1.31
CA GLU A 147 8.36 6.44 0.25
C GLU A 147 6.92 6.88 0.54
N ALA A 148 6.25 6.38 1.59
CA ALA A 148 4.81 6.57 1.80
C ALA A 148 4.41 8.04 1.87
N ARG A 149 5.07 8.82 2.73
CA ARG A 149 4.83 10.27 2.86
C ARG A 149 5.03 11.01 1.54
N SER A 150 6.12 10.72 0.83
CA SER A 150 6.43 11.36 -0.44
C SER A 150 5.44 10.97 -1.55
N THR A 151 4.89 9.76 -1.49
CA THR A 151 3.88 9.25 -2.42
C THR A 151 2.56 10.00 -2.23
N VAL A 152 2.07 10.11 -0.99
CA VAL A 152 0.84 10.84 -0.66
C VAL A 152 0.94 12.29 -1.15
N ALA A 153 2.03 12.98 -0.83
CA ALA A 153 2.28 14.34 -1.33
C ALA A 153 2.32 14.41 -2.87
N SER A 154 2.94 13.43 -3.52
CA SER A 154 3.03 13.37 -4.98
C SER A 154 1.69 13.06 -5.66
N LEU A 155 0.78 12.35 -5.00
CA LEU A 155 -0.58 12.13 -5.48
C LEU A 155 -1.38 13.43 -5.45
N HIS A 156 -1.28 14.21 -4.37
CA HIS A 156 -1.88 15.54 -4.31
C HIS A 156 -1.33 16.48 -5.38
N ALA A 157 0.00 16.50 -5.57
CA ALA A 157 0.64 17.25 -6.64
C ALA A 157 0.21 16.75 -8.04
N ALA A 158 -0.09 15.45 -8.16
CA ALA A 158 -0.65 14.86 -9.37
C ALA A 158 -2.16 15.10 -9.50
N GLY A 159 -2.79 15.90 -8.63
CA GLY A 159 -4.18 16.34 -8.70
C GLY A 159 -5.21 15.40 -8.08
N VAL A 160 -4.80 14.53 -7.16
CA VAL A 160 -5.70 13.85 -6.21
C VAL A 160 -6.13 14.86 -5.14
N ARG A 161 -7.41 14.91 -4.83
CA ARG A 161 -8.00 15.87 -3.88
C ARG A 161 -8.00 15.34 -2.46
N THR A 162 -8.33 14.06 -2.30
CA THR A 162 -8.49 13.44 -0.98
C THR A 162 -7.76 12.11 -0.95
N THR A 163 -7.03 11.88 0.14
CA THR A 163 -6.44 10.59 0.48
C THR A 163 -7.09 10.03 1.73
N VAL A 164 -7.43 8.75 1.69
CA VAL A 164 -8.17 8.08 2.76
C VAL A 164 -7.38 6.85 3.18
N MET A 165 -7.23 6.61 4.48
CA MET A 165 -6.69 5.35 4.99
C MET A 165 -7.80 4.51 5.61
N LEU A 166 -7.88 3.25 5.19
CA LEU A 166 -8.80 2.24 5.71
C LEU A 166 -8.00 1.24 6.53
N THR A 167 -8.42 0.95 7.77
CA THR A 167 -7.72 -0.02 8.61
C THR A 167 -8.63 -0.64 9.67
N GLY A 168 -8.30 -1.88 10.05
CA GLY A 168 -8.90 -2.56 11.20
C GLY A 168 -8.25 -2.17 12.53
N ASP A 169 -7.15 -1.41 12.51
CA ASP A 169 -6.46 -0.96 13.71
C ASP A 169 -7.31 0.03 14.54
N ALA A 170 -6.97 0.18 15.82
CA ALA A 170 -7.58 1.18 16.69
C ALA A 170 -7.32 2.61 16.18
N ALA A 171 -8.27 3.51 16.42
CA ALA A 171 -8.24 4.88 15.93
C ALA A 171 -6.97 5.67 16.31
N ALA A 172 -6.42 5.45 17.52
CA ALA A 172 -5.19 6.10 17.95
C ALA A 172 -3.97 5.69 17.09
N THR A 173 -3.83 4.40 16.81
CA THR A 173 -2.77 3.85 15.94
C THR A 173 -2.94 4.33 14.50
N ALA A 174 -4.16 4.30 13.99
CA ALA A 174 -4.47 4.76 12.64
C ALA A 174 -4.15 6.25 12.44
N ARG A 175 -4.57 7.12 13.36
CA ARG A 175 -4.29 8.57 13.27
C ARG A 175 -2.79 8.85 13.31
N HIS A 176 -2.04 8.15 14.16
CA HIS A 176 -0.59 8.31 14.20
C HIS A 176 0.09 7.99 12.86
N VAL A 177 -0.31 6.89 12.21
CA VAL A 177 0.17 6.53 10.87
C VAL A 177 -0.23 7.58 9.85
N ALA A 178 -1.50 8.01 9.87
CA ALA A 178 -2.02 9.01 8.95
C ALA A 178 -1.26 10.35 9.05
N ASP A 179 -0.99 10.84 10.24
CA ASP A 179 -0.21 12.06 10.48
C ASP A 179 1.26 11.90 10.01
N ALA A 180 1.80 10.69 10.18
CA ALA A 180 3.16 10.35 9.75
C ALA A 180 3.32 10.27 8.23
N VAL A 181 2.25 10.04 7.46
CA VAL A 181 2.30 10.00 5.98
C VAL A 181 1.56 11.16 5.29
N GLY A 182 0.73 11.91 6.02
CA GLY A 182 -0.04 13.05 5.52
C GLY A 182 -1.36 12.67 4.86
N ILE A 183 -2.09 11.69 5.41
CA ILE A 183 -3.42 11.28 4.93
C ILE A 183 -4.50 12.25 5.43
N ASP A 184 -5.51 12.55 4.59
CA ASP A 184 -6.57 13.52 4.92
C ASP A 184 -7.71 12.93 5.78
N ASP A 185 -8.15 11.71 5.47
CA ASP A 185 -9.25 11.02 6.17
C ASP A 185 -8.84 9.63 6.65
N VAL A 186 -9.28 9.25 7.85
CA VAL A 186 -8.91 7.99 8.50
C VAL A 186 -10.16 7.26 8.96
N ARG A 187 -10.35 6.05 8.43
CA ARG A 187 -11.41 5.13 8.85
C ARG A 187 -10.80 3.91 9.50
N ALA A 188 -10.87 3.87 10.83
CA ALA A 188 -10.22 2.90 11.70
C ALA A 188 -11.23 1.94 12.33
N GLY A 189 -10.75 0.81 12.86
CA GLY A 189 -11.58 -0.21 13.50
C GLY A 189 -12.53 -0.93 12.54
N LEU A 190 -12.24 -0.91 11.24
CA LEU A 190 -13.12 -1.48 10.21
C LEU A 190 -12.99 -3.01 10.15
N LEU A 191 -14.12 -3.69 10.04
CA LEU A 191 -14.17 -5.07 9.58
C LEU A 191 -14.02 -5.12 8.04
N PRO A 192 -13.73 -6.29 7.43
CA PRO A 192 -13.60 -6.40 5.98
C PRO A 192 -14.80 -5.85 5.20
N GLN A 193 -16.02 -6.10 5.67
CA GLN A 193 -17.25 -5.58 5.07
C GLN A 193 -17.36 -4.05 5.21
N ASP A 194 -16.99 -3.51 6.36
CA ASP A 194 -17.01 -2.07 6.61
C ASP A 194 -16.03 -1.32 5.71
N LYS A 195 -14.88 -1.94 5.36
CA LYS A 195 -13.95 -1.37 4.36
C LYS A 195 -14.62 -1.24 2.99
N VAL A 196 -15.38 -2.25 2.56
CA VAL A 196 -16.10 -2.24 1.28
C VAL A 196 -17.13 -1.12 1.28
N ASP A 197 -17.93 -1.01 2.34
CA ASP A 197 -18.98 0.02 2.44
C ASP A 197 -18.37 1.41 2.60
N ALA A 198 -17.21 1.51 3.26
CA ALA A 198 -16.46 2.75 3.34
C ALA A 198 -16.02 3.25 1.96
N VAL A 199 -15.45 2.39 1.11
CA VAL A 199 -15.05 2.77 -0.27
C VAL A 199 -16.25 3.14 -1.12
N ARG A 200 -17.35 2.39 -1.01
CA ARG A 200 -18.60 2.70 -1.74
C ARG A 200 -19.16 4.06 -1.36
N GLY A 201 -19.09 4.43 -0.08
CA GLY A 201 -19.59 5.70 0.45
C GLY A 201 -18.69 6.91 0.22
N LEU A 202 -17.55 6.79 -0.46
CA LEU A 202 -16.67 7.93 -0.75
C LEU A 202 -17.29 8.85 -1.83
N PRO A 203 -17.44 10.17 -1.56
CA PRO A 203 -18.21 11.05 -2.44
C PRO A 203 -17.45 11.50 -3.70
N ASP A 204 -16.14 11.77 -3.62
CA ASP A 204 -15.39 12.33 -4.75
C ASP A 204 -14.76 11.25 -5.62
N ARG A 205 -15.57 10.72 -6.55
CA ARG A 205 -15.18 9.69 -7.52
C ARG A 205 -14.56 10.31 -8.79
N PRO A 206 -13.68 9.59 -9.53
CA PRO A 206 -13.27 8.20 -9.31
C PRO A 206 -12.36 7.97 -8.10
N VAL A 207 -12.59 6.87 -7.39
CA VAL A 207 -11.81 6.37 -6.25
C VAL A 207 -10.87 5.27 -6.74
N MET A 208 -9.58 5.47 -6.49
CA MET A 208 -8.57 4.40 -6.61
C MET A 208 -8.32 3.79 -5.24
N MET A 209 -8.48 2.47 -5.11
CA MET A 209 -8.09 1.73 -3.90
C MET A 209 -6.71 1.10 -4.12
N VAL A 210 -5.77 1.31 -3.21
CA VAL A 210 -4.44 0.69 -3.21
C VAL A 210 -4.35 -0.25 -2.02
N GLY A 211 -4.07 -1.53 -2.28
CA GLY A 211 -4.00 -2.59 -1.26
C GLY A 211 -2.95 -3.65 -1.61
N ASP A 212 -2.60 -4.52 -0.66
CA ASP A 212 -1.77 -5.70 -0.92
C ASP A 212 -2.54 -6.82 -1.67
N GLY A 213 -3.88 -6.70 -1.65
CA GLY A 213 -4.85 -7.57 -2.30
C GLY A 213 -4.99 -8.98 -1.72
N VAL A 214 -4.24 -9.34 -0.67
CA VAL A 214 -4.44 -10.61 0.05
C VAL A 214 -5.75 -10.54 0.84
N ASN A 215 -5.93 -9.47 1.61
CA ASN A 215 -7.10 -9.28 2.47
C ASN A 215 -8.12 -8.30 1.87
N ASP A 216 -7.72 -7.52 0.87
CA ASP A 216 -8.50 -6.39 0.36
C ASP A 216 -9.09 -6.64 -1.03
N ALA A 217 -9.06 -7.87 -1.56
CA ALA A 217 -9.64 -8.17 -2.87
C ALA A 217 -11.11 -7.68 -3.01
N PRO A 218 -12.02 -7.88 -2.03
CA PRO A 218 -13.37 -7.34 -2.11
C PRO A 218 -13.43 -5.80 -2.12
N VAL A 219 -12.47 -5.14 -1.46
CA VAL A 219 -12.38 -3.67 -1.37
C VAL A 219 -11.84 -3.09 -2.67
N LEU A 220 -10.85 -3.76 -3.28
CA LEU A 220 -10.32 -3.43 -4.60
C LEU A 220 -11.40 -3.52 -5.68
N ALA A 221 -12.29 -4.52 -5.59
CA ALA A 221 -13.35 -4.76 -6.57
C ALA A 221 -14.45 -3.68 -6.60
N VAL A 222 -14.67 -2.95 -5.50
CA VAL A 222 -15.73 -1.92 -5.42
C VAL A 222 -15.24 -0.50 -5.69
N ALA A 223 -13.92 -0.32 -5.80
CA ALA A 223 -13.31 0.92 -6.24
C ALA A 223 -13.56 1.13 -7.74
N ASP A 224 -13.43 2.36 -8.24
CA ASP A 224 -13.44 2.59 -9.70
C ASP A 224 -12.14 2.10 -10.35
N VAL A 225 -11.06 2.05 -9.57
CA VAL A 225 -9.79 1.43 -9.92
C VAL A 225 -9.23 0.70 -8.70
N GLY A 226 -9.22 -0.62 -8.74
CA GLY A 226 -8.49 -1.45 -7.77
C GLY A 226 -7.02 -1.60 -8.18
N MET A 227 -6.09 -1.20 -7.31
CA MET A 227 -4.65 -1.36 -7.49
C MET A 227 -4.04 -2.28 -6.45
N ALA A 228 -3.49 -3.42 -6.88
CA ALA A 228 -2.77 -4.34 -6.03
C ALA A 228 -1.26 -4.04 -6.01
N MET A 229 -0.66 -4.07 -4.82
CA MET A 229 0.75 -3.87 -4.53
C MET A 229 1.48 -5.21 -4.41
N GLY A 230 2.66 -5.33 -5.03
CA GLY A 230 3.61 -6.42 -4.81
C GLY A 230 3.13 -7.80 -5.29
N ALA A 231 3.79 -8.38 -6.28
CA ALA A 231 3.49 -9.74 -6.77
C ALA A 231 3.94 -10.86 -5.80
N ARG A 232 4.03 -10.61 -4.48
CA ARG A 232 4.33 -11.64 -3.47
C ARG A 232 3.07 -12.48 -3.20
N GLY A 233 2.73 -13.32 -4.16
CA GLY A 233 2.10 -14.63 -3.87
C GLY A 233 0.58 -14.74 -3.81
N SER A 234 -0.22 -13.67 -3.93
CA SER A 234 -1.67 -13.83 -4.05
C SER A 234 -2.15 -13.69 -5.50
N THR A 235 -2.46 -14.83 -6.13
CA THR A 235 -3.11 -14.88 -7.43
C THR A 235 -4.49 -14.21 -7.39
N ALA A 236 -5.23 -14.37 -6.29
CA ALA A 236 -6.57 -13.80 -6.10
C ALA A 236 -6.58 -12.25 -6.12
N ALA A 237 -5.59 -11.62 -5.49
CA ALA A 237 -5.35 -10.18 -5.50
C ALA A 237 -5.16 -9.65 -6.94
N THR A 238 -4.27 -10.35 -7.65
CA THR A 238 -3.88 -10.04 -9.02
C THR A 238 -5.04 -10.25 -9.98
N GLU A 239 -5.91 -11.24 -9.73
CA GLU A 239 -7.12 -11.50 -10.52
C GLU A 239 -8.20 -10.44 -10.34
N THR A 240 -8.31 -9.86 -9.15
CA THR A 240 -9.38 -8.91 -8.84
C THR A 240 -9.00 -7.45 -9.17
N ALA A 241 -7.73 -7.08 -9.04
CA ALA A 241 -7.29 -5.70 -9.26
C ALA A 241 -7.29 -5.29 -10.74
N ASP A 242 -7.69 -4.05 -11.06
CA ASP A 242 -7.62 -3.48 -12.41
C ASP A 242 -6.19 -3.14 -12.85
N ALA A 243 -5.34 -2.81 -11.87
CA ALA A 243 -3.93 -2.51 -12.08
C ALA A 243 -3.06 -3.20 -11.00
N VAL A 244 -1.85 -3.61 -11.40
CA VAL A 244 -0.95 -4.36 -10.52
C VAL A 244 0.45 -3.73 -10.55
N VAL A 245 0.98 -3.44 -9.37
CA VAL A 245 2.35 -2.98 -9.18
C VAL A 245 3.24 -4.19 -8.89
N VAL A 246 3.99 -4.63 -9.90
CA VAL A 246 4.85 -5.82 -9.82
C VAL A 246 5.97 -5.67 -8.78
N ARG A 247 6.55 -4.46 -8.66
CA ARG A 247 7.57 -4.15 -7.65
C ARG A 247 6.88 -3.65 -6.39
N ASP A 248 7.40 -4.04 -5.24
CA ASP A 248 6.92 -3.58 -3.95
C ASP A 248 7.38 -2.14 -3.66
N ASP A 249 6.81 -1.18 -4.40
CA ASP A 249 7.19 0.24 -4.46
C ASP A 249 5.93 1.11 -4.58
N LEU A 250 5.53 1.73 -3.48
CA LEU A 250 4.27 2.47 -3.38
C LEU A 250 4.26 3.72 -4.28
N ALA A 251 5.42 4.28 -4.60
CA ALA A 251 5.54 5.43 -5.49
C ALA A 251 5.01 5.15 -6.91
N ARG A 252 4.87 3.87 -7.28
CA ARG A 252 4.28 3.48 -8.57
C ARG A 252 2.80 3.77 -8.68
N ALA A 253 2.07 3.90 -7.57
CA ALA A 253 0.69 4.36 -7.59
C ALA A 253 0.58 5.78 -8.20
N VAL A 254 1.52 6.68 -7.85
CA VAL A 254 1.63 8.01 -8.48
C VAL A 254 1.92 7.88 -9.97
N GLY A 255 2.86 6.99 -10.32
CA GLY A 255 3.20 6.71 -11.71
C GLY A 255 1.99 6.29 -12.54
N ALA A 256 1.14 5.42 -12.02
CA ALA A 256 -0.08 4.98 -12.70
C ALA A 256 -1.04 6.15 -13.00
N VAL A 257 -1.28 7.03 -12.02
CA VAL A 257 -2.13 8.22 -12.19
C VAL A 257 -1.53 9.17 -13.24
N ARG A 258 -0.22 9.44 -13.18
CA ARG A 258 0.48 10.30 -14.15
C ARG A 258 0.42 9.74 -15.57
N ILE A 259 0.68 8.44 -15.73
CA ILE A 259 0.60 7.74 -17.01
C ILE A 259 -0.83 7.80 -17.55
N GLY A 260 -1.85 7.50 -16.73
CA GLY A 260 -3.26 7.60 -17.14
C GLY A 260 -3.62 8.99 -17.65
N ARG A 261 -3.26 10.04 -16.88
CA ARG A 261 -3.50 11.45 -17.25
C ARG A 261 -2.81 11.83 -18.56
N ARG A 262 -1.55 11.42 -18.73
CA ARG A 262 -0.82 11.71 -19.95
C ARG A 262 -1.41 10.99 -21.15
N THR A 263 -1.67 9.70 -21.04
CA THR A 263 -2.21 8.89 -22.14
C THR A 263 -3.53 9.45 -22.63
N VAL A 264 -4.44 9.80 -21.72
CA VAL A 264 -5.73 10.43 -22.09
C VAL A 264 -5.53 11.81 -22.70
N ARG A 265 -4.58 12.61 -22.19
CA ARG A 265 -4.25 13.91 -22.80
C ARG A 265 -3.74 13.76 -24.24
N VAL A 266 -2.84 12.80 -24.49
CA VAL A 266 -2.32 12.53 -25.84
C VAL A 266 -3.43 12.03 -26.75
N ALA A 267 -4.34 11.19 -26.25
CA ALA A 267 -5.51 10.73 -27.00
C ALA A 267 -6.41 11.91 -27.42
N TRP A 268 -6.76 12.81 -26.51
CA TRP A 268 -7.56 14.01 -26.82
C TRP A 268 -6.86 14.94 -27.82
N GLN A 269 -5.53 15.06 -27.76
CA GLN A 269 -4.77 15.82 -28.74
C GLN A 269 -4.83 15.18 -30.14
N ALA A 270 -4.63 13.86 -30.24
CA ALA A 270 -4.71 13.13 -31.50
C ALA A 270 -6.13 13.22 -32.11
N ILE A 271 -7.17 13.04 -31.29
CA ILE A 271 -8.57 13.21 -31.71
C ILE A 271 -8.81 14.63 -32.21
N GLY A 272 -8.34 15.65 -31.48
CA GLY A 272 -8.46 17.04 -31.89
C GLY A 272 -7.77 17.36 -33.21
N ILE A 273 -6.55 16.82 -33.41
CA ILE A 273 -5.80 16.94 -34.68
C ILE A 273 -6.59 16.30 -35.82
N GLY A 274 -7.08 15.08 -35.64
CA GLY A 274 -7.87 14.37 -36.66
C GLY A 274 -9.13 15.14 -37.04
N ILE A 275 -9.94 15.56 -36.06
CA ILE A 275 -11.17 16.33 -36.29
C ILE A 275 -10.87 17.64 -37.02
N ALA A 276 -9.82 18.37 -36.61
CA ALA A 276 -9.46 19.64 -37.23
C ALA A 276 -9.02 19.46 -38.70
N LEU A 277 -8.16 18.47 -38.98
CA LEU A 277 -7.68 18.19 -40.34
C LEU A 277 -8.81 17.68 -41.24
N SER A 278 -9.61 16.70 -40.80
CA SER A 278 -10.75 16.19 -41.56
C SER A 278 -11.80 17.27 -41.80
N GLY A 279 -12.06 18.15 -40.82
CA GLY A 279 -12.96 19.30 -40.98
C GLY A 279 -12.46 20.28 -42.05
N LEU A 280 -11.16 20.59 -42.07
CA LEU A 280 -10.55 21.44 -43.10
C LEU A 280 -10.67 20.81 -44.49
N LEU A 281 -10.37 19.52 -44.61
CA LEU A 281 -10.52 18.74 -45.84
C LEU A 281 -11.95 18.76 -46.37
N MET A 282 -12.94 18.65 -45.47
CA MET A 282 -14.36 18.71 -45.83
C MET A 282 -14.78 20.08 -46.35
N VAL A 283 -14.27 21.17 -45.76
CA VAL A 283 -14.49 22.54 -46.28
C VAL A 283 -13.90 22.70 -47.68
N VAL A 284 -12.69 22.18 -47.92
CA VAL A 284 -12.07 22.19 -49.26
C VAL A 284 -12.91 21.36 -50.25
N ALA A 285 -13.35 20.16 -49.85
CA ALA A 285 -14.20 19.30 -50.67
C ALA A 285 -15.54 19.95 -51.04
N ALA A 286 -16.16 20.68 -50.11
CA ALA A 286 -17.42 21.40 -50.34
C ALA A 286 -17.32 22.47 -51.46
N THR A 287 -16.11 22.95 -51.78
CA THR A 287 -15.90 23.86 -52.91
C THR A 287 -15.97 23.18 -54.29
N GLY A 288 -16.11 21.85 -54.33
CA GLY A 288 -16.14 21.04 -55.57
C GLY A 288 -14.77 20.83 -56.23
N ARG A 289 -13.69 21.30 -55.60
CA ARG A 289 -12.32 21.26 -56.17
C ARG A 289 -11.49 20.05 -55.76
N LEU A 290 -12.00 19.16 -54.92
CA LEU A 290 -11.27 18.00 -54.41
C LEU A 290 -11.77 16.71 -55.09
N PRO A 291 -10.99 16.09 -55.99
CA PRO A 291 -11.34 14.78 -56.56
C PRO A 291 -11.42 13.71 -55.46
N ALA A 292 -12.37 12.78 -55.58
CA ALA A 292 -12.60 11.75 -54.57
C ALA A 292 -11.35 10.92 -54.24
N LEU A 293 -10.57 10.54 -55.25
CA LEU A 293 -9.33 9.78 -55.07
C LEU A 293 -8.28 10.57 -54.27
N ALA A 294 -8.12 11.87 -54.57
CA ALA A 294 -7.18 12.73 -53.84
C ALA A 294 -7.62 12.92 -52.39
N GLY A 295 -8.93 13.04 -52.14
CA GLY A 295 -9.50 13.09 -50.79
C GLY A 295 -9.21 11.83 -49.98
N ALA A 296 -9.33 10.65 -50.60
CA ALA A 296 -9.00 9.38 -49.94
C ALA A 296 -7.52 9.33 -49.51
N TRP A 297 -6.58 9.69 -50.41
CA TRP A 297 -5.15 9.75 -50.06
C TRP A 297 -4.84 10.74 -48.95
N LEU A 298 -5.51 11.90 -48.94
CA LEU A 298 -5.32 12.88 -47.87
C LEU A 298 -5.87 12.38 -46.52
N GLN A 299 -6.99 11.64 -46.53
CA GLN A 299 -7.53 11.04 -45.31
C GLN A 299 -6.55 10.02 -44.70
N GLU A 300 -5.93 9.16 -45.50
CA GLU A 300 -4.86 8.26 -45.04
C GLU A 300 -3.68 9.02 -44.41
N GLY A 301 -3.35 10.20 -44.95
CA GLY A 301 -2.34 11.10 -44.38
C GLY A 301 -2.74 11.67 -43.02
N VAL A 302 -4.02 12.00 -42.82
CA VAL A 302 -4.57 12.43 -41.52
C VAL A 302 -4.48 11.28 -40.51
N ASP A 303 -4.86 10.08 -40.91
CA ASP A 303 -4.83 8.90 -40.02
C ASP A 303 -3.40 8.57 -39.60
N LEU A 304 -2.43 8.62 -40.53
CA LEU A 304 -1.01 8.47 -40.21
C LEU A 304 -0.52 9.54 -39.23
N ALA A 305 -0.90 10.81 -39.43
CA ALA A 305 -0.53 11.90 -38.51
C ALA A 305 -1.07 11.66 -37.10
N CYS A 306 -2.32 11.22 -36.98
CA CYS A 306 -2.95 10.86 -35.71
C CYS A 306 -2.23 9.69 -35.02
N ILE A 307 -1.87 8.64 -35.78
CA ILE A 307 -1.12 7.49 -35.25
C ILE A 307 0.25 7.93 -34.73
N LEU A 308 1.01 8.69 -35.53
CA LEU A 308 2.31 9.20 -35.12
C LEU A 308 2.22 10.11 -33.89
N TRP A 309 1.13 10.88 -33.77
CA TRP A 309 0.87 11.67 -32.58
C TRP A 309 0.57 10.79 -31.35
N ALA A 310 -0.27 9.77 -31.50
CA ALA A 310 -0.61 8.84 -30.43
C ALA A 310 0.63 8.10 -29.88
N LEU A 311 1.64 7.83 -30.72
CA LEU A 311 2.90 7.23 -30.29
C LEU A 311 3.67 8.07 -29.25
N LEU A 312 3.39 9.37 -29.09
CA LEU A 312 3.96 10.16 -27.99
C LEU A 312 3.59 9.63 -26.59
N ALA A 313 2.52 8.83 -26.46
CA ALA A 313 2.18 8.16 -25.21
C ALA A 313 3.18 7.05 -24.81
N THR A 314 3.96 6.54 -25.77
CA THR A 314 4.98 5.49 -25.51
C THR A 314 6.28 6.03 -24.92
N ARG A 315 6.51 7.35 -24.99
CA ARG A 315 7.72 7.98 -24.48
C ARG A 315 7.49 8.48 -23.04
N PRO A 316 8.37 8.20 -22.07
CA PRO A 316 8.19 8.66 -20.69
C PRO A 316 8.06 10.17 -20.57
N GLY A 317 7.27 10.62 -19.60
CA GLY A 317 7.08 12.04 -19.29
C GLY A 317 8.19 12.60 -18.46
N ARG A 318 8.38 13.92 -18.55
CA ARG A 318 9.23 14.65 -17.61
C ARG A 318 8.83 14.34 -16.16
N ASP A 319 7.53 14.15 -15.91
CA ASP A 319 6.98 13.86 -14.58
C ASP A 319 6.86 12.35 -14.27
N GLU A 320 7.17 11.47 -15.23
CA GLU A 320 7.09 9.99 -15.08
C GLU A 320 8.46 9.37 -14.81
N THR A 321 9.54 10.17 -14.88
CA THR A 321 10.88 9.71 -14.56
C THR A 321 11.02 9.74 -13.03
N PRO A 322 11.32 8.62 -12.35
CA PRO A 322 11.59 8.66 -10.92
C PRO A 322 12.74 9.63 -10.65
N PRO A 323 12.72 10.37 -9.52
CA PRO A 323 13.87 11.19 -9.15
C PRO A 323 15.10 10.28 -9.18
N GLY A 324 16.11 10.68 -9.94
CA GLY A 324 17.37 9.95 -10.01
C GLY A 324 17.95 9.79 -8.60
N PRO A 325 18.84 8.80 -8.39
CA PRO A 325 19.50 8.64 -7.10
C PRO A 325 20.08 9.99 -6.66
N PRO A 326 20.00 10.33 -5.36
CA PRO A 326 20.49 11.62 -4.86
C PRO A 326 21.90 11.79 -5.40
N ARG A 327 22.11 12.88 -6.16
CA ARG A 327 23.43 13.29 -6.63
C ARG A 327 24.31 13.27 -5.39
N LYS A 328 25.26 12.32 -5.32
CA LYS A 328 26.30 12.34 -4.28
C LYS A 328 26.80 13.76 -4.26
N ALA A 329 26.58 14.47 -3.15
CA ALA A 329 27.12 15.79 -2.95
C ALA A 329 28.60 15.65 -3.29
N SER A 330 29.03 16.34 -4.36
CA SER A 330 30.43 16.41 -4.74
C SER A 330 31.17 16.72 -3.46
N ALA A 331 31.91 15.75 -2.93
CA ALA A 331 32.72 15.93 -1.75
C ALA A 331 33.52 17.20 -2.03
N ALA A 332 33.23 18.23 -1.23
CA ALA A 332 33.98 19.46 -1.25
C ALA A 332 35.44 19.06 -1.20
N ARG A 333 36.21 19.53 -2.18
CA ARG A 333 37.67 19.46 -2.20
C ARG A 333 38.15 19.65 -0.78
N ALA A 334 38.66 18.58 -0.18
CA ALA A 334 39.44 18.68 1.03
C ALA A 334 40.59 19.62 0.68
N ALA A 335 40.55 20.82 1.25
CA ALA A 335 41.68 21.72 1.23
C ALA A 335 42.82 21.01 1.97
N GLU A 336 43.84 20.59 1.22
CA GLU A 336 45.12 20.22 1.81
C GLU A 336 45.63 21.39 2.67
N PRO A 337 46.00 21.16 3.94
CA PRO A 337 46.68 22.17 4.71
C PRO A 337 48.10 22.33 4.14
N ARG A 338 48.39 23.50 3.58
CA ARG A 338 49.76 23.91 3.25
C ARG A 338 50.58 23.95 4.54
N VAL A 339 51.57 23.08 4.63
CA VAL A 339 52.64 23.14 5.65
C VAL A 339 53.46 24.42 5.41
N PRO A 340 53.67 25.29 6.41
CA PRO A 340 54.61 26.39 6.28
C PRO A 340 56.04 25.83 6.33
N ALA A 341 56.84 26.19 5.34
CA ALA A 341 58.28 25.91 5.32
C ALA A 341 58.94 26.56 6.54
N SER A 342 59.57 25.74 7.39
CA SER A 342 60.42 26.22 8.48
C SER A 342 61.73 26.75 7.91
N SER A 343 61.97 28.04 8.07
CA SER A 343 63.31 28.61 8.00
C SER A 343 64.08 28.28 9.28
N ARG A 344 65.08 27.40 9.19
CA ARG A 344 66.40 27.40 9.85
C ARG A 344 66.99 26.00 9.84
#